data_AF-A0A5R8YIN1-F1
#
_entry.id   AF-A0A5R8YIN1-F1
#
_cell.length_a   1.000
_cell.length_b   1.000
_cell.length_c   1.000
_cell.angle_alpha   90.00
_cell.angle_beta   90.00
_cell.angle_gamma   90.00
#
_symmetry.space_group_name_H-M   'P 1'
#
loop_
_entity.id
_entity.type
_entity.pdbx_description
1 polymer ?
#
loop_
_entity_poly.entity_id
_entity_poly.type
_entity_poly.pdbx_seq_one_letter_code
_entity_poly.pdbx_strand_id
1 'polypeptide(L)'
;MLATALSIAALILSAVTFMLGYRASRATERRSRMPVLVFVYDNEDGWTLRNVGNGPALNIEVAQKVVTGERPGYWAHPVRIPPLGRDGKIALSWLAHDNLHGLGAVYEDFLGADEGTSGRVYTVTCGNDRNVVRPGRHLPRWAEKEITAKWRTLRPESTVGEEPSS
;
A
#
# COMPACT_ATOMS: atom_id res chain seq x y z
N MET A 1 36.11 -41.63 -17.12
CA MET A 1 35.96 -40.31 -17.79
C MET A 1 34.50 -40.02 -18.16
N LEU A 2 33.75 -40.96 -18.74
CA LEU A 2 32.32 -40.76 -19.05
C LEU A 2 31.45 -40.55 -17.79
N ALA A 3 31.60 -41.40 -16.77
CA ALA A 3 30.85 -41.29 -15.52
C ALA A 3 31.10 -39.95 -14.80
N THR A 4 32.35 -39.48 -14.76
CA THR A 4 32.71 -38.18 -14.18
C THR A 4 32.08 -37.02 -14.95
N ALA A 5 32.05 -37.08 -16.29
CA ALA A 5 31.40 -36.06 -17.12
C ALA A 5 29.88 -36.01 -16.89
N LEU A 6 29.23 -37.19 -16.80
CA LEU A 6 27.80 -37.29 -16.49
C LEU A 6 27.47 -36.74 -15.10
N SER A 7 28.28 -37.05 -14.08
CA SER A 7 28.08 -36.53 -12.72
C SER A 7 28.21 -35.01 -12.66
N ILE A 8 29.19 -34.42 -13.36
CA ILE A 8 29.35 -32.95 -13.41
C ILE A 8 28.14 -32.30 -14.10
N ALA A 9 27.68 -32.85 -15.24
CA ALA A 9 26.51 -32.34 -15.95
C ALA A 9 25.25 -32.42 -15.07
N ALA A 10 25.04 -33.54 -14.36
CA ALA A 10 23.93 -33.72 -13.44
C ALA A 10 23.97 -32.71 -12.27
N LEU A 11 25.17 -32.44 -11.72
CA LEU A 11 25.35 -31.47 -10.64
C LEU A 11 25.00 -30.04 -11.10
N ILE A 12 25.47 -29.64 -12.29
CA ILE A 12 25.17 -28.32 -12.88
C ILE A 12 23.66 -28.19 -13.13
N LEU A 13 23.05 -29.21 -13.75
CA LEU A 13 21.62 -29.20 -14.02
C LEU A 13 20.81 -29.08 -12.72
N SER A 14 21.17 -29.88 -11.69
CA SER A 14 20.53 -29.82 -10.37
C SER A 14 20.67 -28.44 -9.73
N ALA A 15 21.86 -27.82 -9.78
CA ALA A 15 22.09 -26.49 -9.24
C ALA A 15 21.24 -25.41 -9.95
N VAL A 16 21.13 -25.49 -11.29
CA VAL A 16 20.31 -24.57 -12.09
C VAL A 16 18.82 -24.75 -11.76
N THR A 17 18.32 -25.99 -11.74
CA THR A 17 16.92 -26.28 -11.41
C THR A 17 16.58 -25.84 -9.98
N PHE A 18 17.47 -26.10 -9.02
CA PHE A 18 17.30 -25.64 -7.64
C PHE A 18 17.23 -24.12 -7.57
N MET A 19 18.13 -23.41 -8.24
CA MET A 19 18.14 -21.94 -8.25
C MET A 19 16.87 -21.36 -8.88
N LEU A 20 16.40 -21.93 -9.99
CA LEU A 20 15.14 -21.54 -10.62
C LEU A 20 13.94 -21.80 -9.69
N GLY A 21 13.89 -22.99 -9.08
CA GLY A 21 12.84 -23.38 -8.12
C GLY A 21 12.82 -22.48 -6.89
N TYR A 22 13.98 -22.17 -6.32
CA TYR A 22 14.12 -21.27 -5.18
C TYR A 22 13.60 -19.86 -5.51
N ARG A 23 13.94 -19.31 -6.68
CA ARG A 23 13.44 -18.01 -7.14
C ARG A 23 11.93 -18.02 -7.39
N ALA A 24 11.42 -19.09 -8.00
CA ALA A 24 9.99 -19.26 -8.25
C ALA A 24 9.19 -19.37 -6.94
N SER A 25 9.67 -20.17 -5.98
CA SER A 25 9.04 -20.35 -4.66
C SER A 25 8.97 -19.02 -3.90
N ARG A 26 10.08 -18.28 -3.86
CA ARG A 26 10.10 -16.92 -3.28
C ARG A 26 9.11 -15.99 -3.99
N ALA A 27 8.97 -16.06 -5.32
CA ALA A 27 8.00 -15.23 -6.06
C ALA A 27 6.54 -15.57 -5.73
N THR A 28 6.23 -16.85 -5.50
CA THR A 28 4.88 -17.31 -5.15
C THR A 28 4.49 -16.90 -3.75
N GLU A 29 5.37 -17.11 -2.76
CA GLU A 29 5.13 -16.66 -1.38
C GLU A 29 4.95 -15.13 -1.30
N ARG A 30 5.68 -14.38 -2.14
CA ARG A 30 5.50 -12.93 -2.25
C ARG A 30 4.10 -12.56 -2.75
N ARG A 31 3.56 -13.26 -3.76
CA ARG A 31 2.24 -12.96 -4.33
C ARG A 31 1.09 -13.35 -3.42
N SER A 32 1.25 -14.42 -2.62
CA SER A 32 0.20 -14.87 -1.69
C SER A 32 0.01 -13.94 -0.49
N ARG A 33 0.98 -13.05 -0.21
CA ARG A 33 0.96 -12.14 0.97
C ARG A 33 1.12 -10.66 0.62
N MET A 34 1.05 -10.30 -0.67
CA MET A 34 1.24 -8.91 -1.09
C MET A 34 -0.01 -8.07 -0.82
N PRO A 35 0.09 -6.93 -0.09
CA PRO A 35 -0.97 -5.93 -0.04
C PRO A 35 -1.11 -5.23 -1.40
N VAL A 36 -2.34 -4.90 -1.77
CA VAL A 36 -2.65 -4.16 -2.99
C VAL A 36 -3.68 -3.11 -2.63
N LEU A 37 -3.26 -1.86 -2.57
CA LEU A 37 -4.16 -0.75 -2.31
C LEU A 37 -4.75 -0.22 -3.61
N VAL A 38 -6.04 0.13 -3.58
CA VAL A 38 -6.76 0.78 -4.66
C VAL A 38 -7.64 1.89 -4.12
N PHE A 39 -7.72 3.00 -4.84
CA PHE A 39 -8.71 4.04 -4.62
C PHE A 39 -10.01 3.66 -5.32
N VAL A 40 -11.12 3.74 -4.60
CA VAL A 40 -12.46 3.48 -5.12
C VAL A 40 -13.32 4.68 -4.77
N TYR A 41 -14.08 5.17 -5.73
CA TYR A 41 -15.07 6.22 -5.50
C TYR A 41 -16.41 5.57 -5.13
N ASP A 42 -16.97 6.00 -4.01
CA ASP A 42 -18.33 5.67 -3.57
C ASP A 42 -19.19 6.94 -3.65
N ASN A 43 -20.45 6.81 -4.07
CA ASN A 43 -21.35 7.95 -4.20
C ASN A 43 -21.78 8.52 -2.84
N GLU A 44 -21.80 7.70 -1.79
CA GLU A 44 -22.23 8.10 -0.44
C GLU A 44 -21.04 8.58 0.39
N ASP A 45 -19.94 7.83 0.39
CA ASP A 45 -18.77 8.07 1.25
C ASP A 45 -17.64 8.86 0.55
N GLY A 46 -17.76 9.10 -0.75
CA GLY A 46 -16.69 9.70 -1.57
C GLY A 46 -15.53 8.74 -1.79
N TRP A 47 -14.29 9.27 -1.79
CA TRP A 47 -13.12 8.43 -2.01
C TRP A 47 -12.83 7.49 -0.84
N THR A 48 -12.64 6.21 -1.15
CA THR A 48 -12.27 5.16 -0.20
C THR A 48 -10.97 4.51 -0.64
N LEU A 49 -10.07 4.25 0.31
CA LEU A 49 -8.88 3.41 0.09
C LEU A 49 -9.18 1.99 0.54
N ARG A 50 -9.00 1.02 -0.34
CA ARG A 50 -9.28 -0.40 -0.08
C ARG A 50 -8.02 -1.24 -0.29
N ASN A 51 -7.80 -2.20 0.59
CA ASN A 51 -6.83 -3.25 0.39
C ASN A 51 -7.51 -4.46 -0.27
N VAL A 52 -7.19 -4.71 -1.54
CA VAL A 52 -7.64 -5.87 -2.32
C VAL A 52 -6.56 -6.95 -2.44
N GLY A 53 -5.43 -6.75 -1.76
CA GLY A 53 -4.36 -7.73 -1.67
C GLY A 53 -4.56 -8.71 -0.50
N ASN A 54 -3.67 -9.70 -0.43
CA ASN A 54 -3.78 -10.78 0.55
C ASN A 54 -3.07 -10.51 1.88
N GLY A 55 -2.16 -9.52 1.91
CA GLY A 55 -1.44 -9.13 3.13
C GLY A 55 -1.90 -7.78 3.67
N PRO A 56 -1.56 -7.46 4.93
CA PRO A 56 -1.77 -6.13 5.49
C PRO A 56 -0.89 -5.09 4.80
N ALA A 57 -1.44 -3.90 4.58
CA ALA A 57 -0.73 -2.70 4.18
C ALA A 57 -0.38 -1.87 5.42
N LEU A 58 0.90 -1.55 5.57
CA LEU A 58 1.47 -0.82 6.70
C LEU A 58 1.99 0.55 6.23
N ASN A 59 2.25 1.45 7.19
CA ASN A 59 2.92 2.74 6.96
C ASN A 59 2.32 3.54 5.79
N ILE A 60 0.99 3.57 5.72
CA ILE A 60 0.26 4.08 4.56
C ILE A 60 0.25 5.62 4.60
N GLU A 61 0.75 6.26 3.56
CA GLU A 61 0.69 7.71 3.34
C GLU A 61 -0.12 8.01 2.09
N VAL A 62 -1.15 8.84 2.19
CA VAL A 62 -1.99 9.29 1.07
C VAL A 62 -1.70 10.75 0.76
N ALA A 63 -1.63 11.13 -0.51
CA ALA A 63 -1.45 12.49 -0.97
C ALA A 63 -2.31 12.79 -2.22
N GLN A 64 -2.58 14.07 -2.44
CA GLN A 64 -3.27 14.56 -3.63
C GLN A 64 -2.26 15.12 -4.63
N LYS A 65 -2.48 14.86 -5.93
CA LYS A 65 -1.75 15.49 -7.02
C LYS A 65 -2.49 16.75 -7.42
N VAL A 66 -1.88 17.90 -7.18
CA VAL A 66 -2.38 19.22 -7.56
C VAL A 66 -2.50 19.27 -9.09
N VAL A 67 -3.70 19.55 -9.62
CA VAL A 67 -3.96 19.61 -11.07
C VAL A 67 -3.99 21.05 -11.57
N THR A 68 -4.40 21.99 -10.72
CA THR A 68 -4.51 23.43 -11.03
C THR A 68 -3.74 24.27 -10.01
N GLY A 69 -3.21 25.42 -10.43
CA GLY A 69 -2.51 26.37 -9.56
C GLY A 69 -1.06 26.60 -9.97
N GLU A 70 -0.24 27.15 -9.07
CA GLU A 70 1.13 27.61 -9.36
C GLU A 70 2.10 26.47 -9.72
N ARG A 71 1.83 25.23 -9.27
CA ARG A 71 2.67 24.05 -9.51
C ARG A 71 1.83 22.82 -9.88
N PRO A 72 1.25 22.78 -11.09
CA PRO A 72 0.48 21.62 -11.53
C PRO A 72 1.38 20.38 -11.59
N GLY A 73 0.82 19.25 -11.19
CA GLY A 73 1.51 17.95 -11.13
C GLY A 73 2.25 17.66 -9.83
N TYR A 74 2.32 18.61 -8.89
CA TYR A 74 2.96 18.42 -7.59
C TYR A 74 2.08 17.61 -6.62
N TRP A 75 2.69 16.83 -5.73
CA TRP A 75 2.00 16.05 -4.70
C TRP A 75 1.94 16.83 -3.37
N ALA A 76 0.75 17.05 -2.85
CA ALA A 76 0.48 17.84 -1.65
C ALA A 76 -0.42 17.10 -0.65
N HIS A 77 -0.55 17.69 0.53
CA HIS A 77 -1.43 17.24 1.63
C HIS A 77 -1.21 15.77 2.05
N PRO A 78 0.00 15.40 2.50
CA PRO A 78 0.24 14.05 2.98
C PRO A 78 -0.58 13.75 4.25
N VAL A 79 -1.26 12.61 4.25
CA VAL A 79 -2.06 12.09 5.35
C VAL A 79 -1.60 10.67 5.69
N ARG A 80 -1.22 10.40 6.94
CA ARG A 80 -0.90 9.05 7.43
C ARG A 80 -2.20 8.31 7.73
N ILE A 81 -2.32 7.08 7.26
CA ILE A 81 -3.48 6.21 7.45
C ILE A 81 -3.10 5.02 8.34
N PRO A 82 -4.03 4.54 9.21
CA PRO A 82 -3.81 3.32 9.97
C PRO A 82 -3.52 2.12 9.05
N PRO A 83 -2.86 1.07 9.58
CA PRO A 83 -2.72 -0.18 8.85
C PRO A 83 -4.05 -0.70 8.31
N LEU A 84 -4.06 -1.16 7.06
CA LEU A 84 -5.22 -1.81 6.46
C LEU A 84 -4.95 -3.30 6.33
N GLY A 85 -5.68 -4.11 7.09
CA GLY A 85 -5.69 -5.56 6.95
C GLY A 85 -6.18 -6.01 5.56
N ARG A 86 -6.14 -7.31 5.31
CA ARG A 86 -6.76 -7.92 4.13
C ARG A 86 -8.24 -7.51 4.06
N ASP A 87 -8.70 -7.12 2.87
CA ASP A 87 -10.07 -6.66 2.59
C ASP A 87 -10.49 -5.39 3.38
N GLY A 88 -9.56 -4.79 4.13
CA GLY A 88 -9.79 -3.57 4.90
C GLY A 88 -10.05 -2.37 4.00
N LYS A 89 -10.92 -1.47 4.47
CA LYS A 89 -11.24 -0.21 3.78
C LYS A 89 -11.26 0.95 4.76
N ILE A 90 -10.96 2.15 4.27
CA ILE A 90 -11.13 3.39 5.02
C ILE A 90 -11.62 4.50 4.10
N ALA A 91 -12.65 5.20 4.54
CA ALA A 91 -13.14 6.40 3.86
C ALA A 91 -12.11 7.53 4.01
N LEU A 92 -11.77 8.17 2.90
CA LEU A 92 -10.85 9.30 2.85
C LEU A 92 -11.66 10.59 3.00
N SER A 93 -12.35 10.74 4.13
CA SER A 93 -13.34 11.80 4.35
C SER A 93 -12.82 13.22 4.11
N TRP A 94 -11.53 13.47 4.31
CA TRP A 94 -10.91 14.78 4.03
C TRP A 94 -10.76 15.09 2.53
N LEU A 95 -10.93 14.10 1.66
CA LEU A 95 -11.01 14.25 0.20
C LEU A 95 -12.45 14.43 -0.28
N ALA A 96 -13.44 14.03 0.52
CA ALA A 96 -14.85 14.03 0.16
C ALA A 96 -15.07 13.51 -1.29
N HIS A 97 -15.66 14.33 -2.16
CA HIS A 97 -15.93 14.02 -3.56
C HIS A 97 -14.96 14.70 -4.54
N ASP A 98 -13.72 15.01 -4.12
CA ASP A 98 -12.72 15.66 -4.97
C ASP A 98 -12.36 14.79 -6.19
N ASN A 99 -12.98 15.08 -7.34
CA ASN A 99 -12.77 14.38 -8.60
C ASN A 99 -11.79 15.11 -9.55
N LEU A 100 -11.26 16.25 -9.12
CA LEU A 100 -10.36 17.06 -9.94
C LEU A 100 -8.90 16.62 -9.79
N HIS A 101 -8.53 16.20 -8.58
CA HIS A 101 -7.14 15.84 -8.26
C HIS A 101 -6.83 14.36 -8.46
N GLY A 102 -5.59 14.07 -8.84
CA GLY A 102 -5.08 12.71 -8.77
C GLY A 102 -4.84 12.29 -7.32
N LEU A 103 -4.97 11.01 -7.00
CA LEU A 103 -4.67 10.47 -5.67
C LEU A 103 -3.45 9.56 -5.74
N GLY A 104 -2.70 9.50 -4.64
CA GLY A 104 -1.53 8.65 -4.53
C GLY A 104 -1.41 8.12 -3.11
N ALA A 105 -1.01 6.86 -2.97
CA ALA A 105 -0.65 6.30 -1.69
C ALA A 105 0.67 5.53 -1.76
N VAL A 106 1.51 5.70 -0.74
CA VAL A 106 2.67 4.85 -0.47
C VAL A 106 2.35 3.94 0.69
N TYR A 107 2.74 2.69 0.62
CA TYR A 107 2.52 1.72 1.68
C TYR A 107 3.60 0.64 1.68
N GLU A 108 3.68 -0.07 2.79
CA GLU A 108 4.62 -1.16 3.01
C GLU A 108 3.88 -2.47 3.26
N ASP A 109 4.53 -3.59 2.98
CA ASP A 109 4.07 -4.89 3.45
C ASP A 109 4.69 -5.28 4.81
N PHE A 110 4.21 -6.38 5.38
CA PHE A 110 4.71 -6.87 6.67
C PHE A 110 5.95 -7.76 6.56
N LEU A 111 6.35 -8.21 5.36
CA LEU A 111 7.39 -9.24 5.20
C LEU A 111 8.77 -8.77 5.67
N GLY A 112 9.03 -7.46 5.70
CA GLY A 112 10.27 -6.94 6.28
C GLY A 112 10.43 -7.29 7.76
N ALA A 113 9.33 -7.36 8.52
CA ALA A 113 9.37 -7.64 9.95
C ALA A 113 9.94 -9.03 10.27
N ASP A 114 9.63 -10.04 9.43
CA ASP A 114 10.12 -11.42 9.62
C ASP A 114 11.62 -11.55 9.33
N GLU A 115 12.15 -10.71 8.43
CA GLU A 115 13.56 -10.71 8.00
C GLU A 115 14.42 -9.66 8.72
N GLY A 116 13.86 -8.92 9.70
CA GLY A 116 14.56 -7.83 10.41
C GLY A 116 14.91 -6.64 9.51
N THR A 117 14.18 -6.45 8.41
CA THR A 117 14.38 -5.38 7.43
C THR A 117 13.13 -4.49 7.32
N SER A 118 13.23 -3.35 6.64
CA SER A 118 12.04 -2.55 6.33
C SER A 118 11.12 -3.32 5.37
N GLY A 119 9.81 -3.16 5.55
CA GLY A 119 8.82 -3.68 4.62
C GLY A 119 9.08 -3.23 3.19
N ARG A 120 8.63 -4.02 2.22
CA ARG A 120 8.76 -3.64 0.81
C ARG A 120 7.80 -2.51 0.52
N VAL A 121 8.32 -1.44 -0.07
CA VAL A 121 7.56 -0.23 -0.36
C VAL A 121 6.86 -0.36 -1.71
N TYR A 122 5.62 0.10 -1.77
CA TYR A 122 4.79 0.17 -2.96
C TYR A 122 4.13 1.54 -3.08
N THR A 123 3.77 1.92 -4.30
CA THR A 123 2.99 3.11 -4.58
C THR A 123 1.79 2.75 -5.44
N VAL A 124 0.60 3.22 -5.06
CA VAL A 124 -0.58 3.27 -5.93
C VAL A 124 -0.87 4.72 -6.31
N THR A 125 -1.21 4.96 -7.57
CA THR A 125 -1.73 6.24 -8.04
C THR A 125 -3.09 6.04 -8.70
N CYS A 126 -4.04 6.93 -8.44
CA CYS A 126 -5.32 7.01 -9.13
C CYS A 126 -5.43 8.35 -9.86
N GLY A 127 -5.71 8.32 -11.16
CA GLY A 127 -6.01 9.50 -11.95
C GLY A 127 -6.77 9.10 -13.19
N ASN A 128 -7.80 9.88 -13.57
CA ASN A 128 -8.78 9.50 -14.60
C ASN A 128 -9.35 8.10 -14.35
N ASP A 129 -9.79 7.84 -13.11
CA ASP A 129 -10.35 6.57 -12.63
C ASP A 129 -9.45 5.34 -12.76
N ARG A 130 -8.18 5.54 -13.10
CA ARG A 130 -7.22 4.45 -13.30
C ARG A 130 -6.28 4.30 -12.11
N ASN A 131 -6.41 3.17 -11.42
CA ASN A 131 -5.43 2.74 -10.41
C ASN A 131 -4.20 2.11 -11.08
N VAL A 132 -3.01 2.54 -10.68
CA VAL A 132 -1.72 1.96 -11.11
C VAL A 132 -0.83 1.72 -9.90
N VAL A 133 -0.49 0.45 -9.67
CA VAL A 133 0.39 0.01 -8.58
C VAL A 133 1.79 -0.22 -9.12
N ARG A 134 2.81 0.31 -8.44
CA ARG A 134 4.23 0.18 -8.80
C ARG A 134 5.06 -0.19 -7.56
N PRO A 135 6.11 -1.01 -7.70
CA PRO A 135 7.07 -1.23 -6.64
C PRO A 135 7.90 0.03 -6.37
N GLY A 136 8.29 0.24 -5.12
CA GLY A 136 9.03 1.41 -4.65
C GLY A 136 8.17 2.61 -4.28
N ARG A 137 8.80 3.65 -3.74
CA ARG A 137 8.18 4.95 -3.47
C ARG A 137 8.28 5.84 -4.71
N HIS A 138 7.13 6.27 -5.24
CA HIS A 138 7.02 7.20 -6.37
C HIS A 138 6.32 8.52 -6.00
N LEU A 139 5.99 8.70 -4.72
CA LEU A 139 5.58 9.99 -4.15
C LEU A 139 6.79 10.65 -3.46
N PRO A 140 6.78 11.98 -3.26
CA PRO A 140 7.78 12.66 -2.44
C PRO A 140 7.91 12.05 -1.04
N ARG A 141 9.04 12.33 -0.39
CA ARG A 141 9.18 12.10 1.06
C ARG A 141 8.86 13.41 1.76
N TRP A 142 7.99 13.32 2.76
CA TRP A 142 7.63 14.44 3.62
C TRP A 142 8.26 14.23 4.99
N ALA A 143 8.61 15.32 5.67
CA ALA A 143 8.99 15.25 7.07
C ALA A 143 7.77 14.88 7.92
N GLU A 144 7.96 14.16 9.03
CA GLU A 144 6.86 13.71 9.90
C GLU A 144 5.93 14.85 10.36
N LYS A 145 6.47 16.07 10.55
CA LYS A 145 5.68 17.27 10.89
C LYS A 145 4.72 17.73 9.80
N GLU A 146 4.98 17.37 8.54
CA GLU A 146 4.14 17.72 7.39
C GLU A 146 3.02 16.68 7.19
N ILE A 147 3.22 15.46 7.69
CA ILE A 147 2.29 14.34 7.54
C ILE A 147 1.19 14.46 8.59
N THR A 148 -0.03 14.72 8.12
CA THR A 148 -1.18 14.89 9.02
C THR A 148 -1.82 13.55 9.36
N ALA A 149 -2.33 13.38 10.59
CA ALA A 149 -3.08 12.19 11.02
C ALA A 149 -4.58 12.47 11.07
N LYS A 150 -5.17 12.82 9.92
CA LYS A 150 -6.57 13.29 9.84
C LYS A 150 -7.64 12.23 10.17
N TRP A 151 -7.29 10.94 10.19
CA TRP A 151 -8.22 9.88 10.60
C TRP A 151 -8.60 9.90 12.09
N ARG A 152 -7.83 10.57 12.95
CA ARG A 152 -8.14 10.65 14.39
C ARG A 152 -9.43 11.42 14.67
N THR A 153 -9.88 12.26 13.75
CA THR A 153 -11.07 13.11 13.90
C THR A 153 -12.38 12.37 13.55
N LEU A 154 -12.32 11.08 13.20
CA LEU A 154 -13.47 10.25 12.81
C LEU A 154 -14.14 9.50 13.96
N ARG A 155 -13.79 9.75 15.23
CA ARG A 155 -14.66 9.30 16.32
C ARG A 155 -15.89 10.19 16.35
N PRO A 156 -17.11 9.68 16.11
CA PRO A 156 -18.28 10.40 16.58
C PRO A 156 -18.14 10.54 18.09
N GLU A 157 -18.28 11.76 18.61
CA GLU A 157 -18.72 11.99 19.98
C GLU A 157 -20.05 11.27 20.15
N SER A 158 -20.01 9.98 20.49
CA SER A 158 -21.17 9.24 20.93
C SER A 158 -21.17 9.27 22.44
N THR A 159 -22.12 10.06 22.97
CA THR A 159 -22.84 9.83 24.22
C THR A 159 -22.00 9.75 25.51
N VAL A 160 -21.68 10.91 26.06
CA VAL A 160 -21.65 11.10 27.52
C VAL A 160 -22.65 12.20 27.83
N GLY A 161 -23.91 11.82 28.02
CA GLY A 161 -25.00 12.72 28.36
C GLY A 161 -26.22 11.95 28.82
N GLU A 162 -26.59 12.18 30.07
CA GLU A 162 -27.83 11.78 30.77
C GLU A 162 -27.87 10.34 31.35
N GLU A 163 -27.29 10.19 32.55
CA GLU A 163 -27.90 9.34 33.57
C GLU A 163 -29.24 9.98 34.01
N PRO A 164 -30.37 9.26 34.02
CA PRO A 164 -31.57 9.73 34.67
C PRO A 164 -31.39 9.57 36.19
N SER A 165 -31.29 10.69 36.89
CA SER A 165 -31.45 10.76 38.34
C SER A 165 -32.81 10.17 38.72
N SER A 166 -32.80 9.05 39.43
CA SER A 166 -33.94 8.54 40.20
C SER A 166 -34.03 9.22 41.56
#